data_AF-X0ZR17-F1
#
_entry.id   AF-X0ZR17-F1
#
_cell.length_a   1.000
_cell.length_b   1.000
_cell.length_c   1.000
_cell.angle_alpha   90.00
_cell.angle_beta   90.00
_cell.angle_gamma   90.00
#
_symmetry.space_group_name_H-M   'P 1'
#
loop_
_entity.id
_entity.type
_entity.pdbx_description
1 polymer ?
#
loop_
_entity_poly.entity_id
_entity_poly.type
_entity_poly.pdbx_seq_one_letter_code
_entity_poly.pdbx_strand_id
1 'polypeptide(L)'
;MINRIMNNKLYLISIIVIIFVFLSSAIIGGCKIQVEAEDNEEGTAQIEEVSEEESAQAEEKIISEVNDISVEEVYQIISSNQDYIILDVRTPDEFKEGHIEGAILIPVLELDNKLGELPKDKPIITYCRSGIRSRNAANILVENGFTQIYDMGGILDWIDKGYPVIEKE
;
A
#
# COMPACT_ATOMS: atom_id res chain seq x y z
N MET A 1 -20.19 26.74 -18.42
CA MET A 1 -19.25 25.83 -17.73
C MET A 1 -18.87 26.36 -16.34
N ILE A 2 -19.82 26.87 -15.55
CA ILE A 2 -19.56 27.54 -14.24
C ILE A 2 -20.28 26.82 -13.06
N ASN A 3 -21.36 26.08 -13.31
CA ASN A 3 -22.17 25.44 -12.26
C ASN A 3 -21.54 24.23 -11.55
N ARG A 4 -20.39 23.70 -12.01
CA ARG A 4 -19.77 22.53 -11.37
C ARG A 4 -18.86 22.89 -10.19
N ILE A 5 -18.39 24.14 -10.10
CA ILE A 5 -17.44 24.60 -9.08
C ILE A 5 -18.15 25.05 -7.78
N MET A 6 -19.41 25.49 -7.86
CA MET A 6 -20.17 25.96 -6.68
C MET A 6 -20.68 24.82 -5.79
N ASN A 7 -20.96 23.63 -6.36
CA ASN A 7 -21.55 22.52 -5.59
C ASN A 7 -20.54 21.84 -4.65
N ASN A 8 -19.24 21.85 -4.97
CA ASN A 8 -18.20 21.30 -4.08
C ASN A 8 -17.93 22.20 -2.87
N LYS A 9 -18.00 23.53 -3.03
CA LYS A 9 -17.81 24.46 -1.90
C LYS A 9 -18.97 24.41 -0.91
N LEU A 10 -20.21 24.18 -1.39
CA LEU A 10 -21.38 24.03 -0.53
C LEU A 10 -21.34 22.71 0.25
N TYR A 11 -20.86 21.62 -0.36
CA TYR A 11 -20.71 20.32 0.29
C TYR A 11 -19.65 20.33 1.39
N LEU A 12 -18.53 21.03 1.16
CA LEU A 12 -17.43 21.16 2.14
C LEU A 12 -17.89 21.89 3.41
N ILE A 13 -18.72 22.93 3.28
CA ILE A 13 -19.26 23.68 4.42
C ILE A 13 -20.21 22.80 5.26
N SER A 14 -21.05 21.96 4.62
CA SER A 14 -21.92 21.04 5.34
C SER A 14 -21.16 19.95 6.11
N ILE A 15 -20.06 19.42 5.58
CA ILE A 15 -19.24 18.42 6.27
C ILE A 15 -18.59 19.00 7.53
N ILE A 16 -18.08 20.23 7.46
CA ILE A 16 -17.42 20.90 8.60
C ILE A 16 -18.40 21.13 9.76
N VAL A 17 -19.66 21.49 9.44
CA VAL A 17 -20.70 21.70 10.47
C VAL A 17 -21.12 20.38 11.13
N ILE A 18 -21.20 19.28 10.36
CA ILE A 18 -21.54 17.95 10.91
C ILE A 18 -20.43 17.44 11.82
N ILE A 19 -19.16 17.58 11.44
CA ILE A 19 -18.02 17.16 12.27
C ILE A 19 -17.98 17.93 13.61
N PHE A 20 -18.27 19.23 13.58
CA PHE A 20 -18.29 20.06 14.80
C PHE A 20 -19.41 19.67 15.77
N VAL A 21 -20.56 19.18 15.28
CA VAL A 21 -21.67 18.74 16.14
C VAL A 21 -21.34 17.41 16.84
N PHE A 22 -20.64 16.50 16.16
CA PHE A 22 -20.29 15.18 16.72
C PHE A 22 -19.15 15.19 17.74
N LEU A 23 -18.29 16.21 17.75
CA LEU A 23 -17.22 16.37 18.74
C LEU A 23 -17.72 16.77 20.15
N SER A 24 -19.00 17.13 20.30
CA SER A 24 -19.56 17.62 21.57
C SER A 24 -20.18 16.54 22.46
N SER A 25 -20.35 15.31 21.98
CA SER A 25 -21.20 14.30 22.64
C SER A 25 -20.47 13.12 23.29
N ALA A 26 -19.15 13.17 23.45
CA ALA A 26 -18.39 12.07 24.05
C ALA A 26 -17.77 12.45 25.40
N ILE A 27 -18.59 12.79 26.40
CA ILE A 27 -18.16 12.77 27.81
C ILE A 27 -19.31 12.19 28.65
N ILE A 28 -18.93 11.28 29.56
CA ILE A 28 -19.67 10.67 30.67
C ILE A 28 -20.23 9.27 30.39
N GLY A 29 -19.56 8.27 30.94
CA GLY A 29 -20.08 6.90 31.06
C GLY A 29 -19.06 5.92 31.63
N GLY A 30 -18.73 6.04 32.92
CA GLY A 30 -17.94 5.04 33.63
C GLY A 30 -18.68 3.71 33.78
N CYS A 31 -17.99 2.59 33.55
CA CYS A 31 -18.48 1.26 33.89
C CYS A 31 -17.42 0.54 34.73
N LYS A 32 -17.80 0.28 35.98
CA LYS A 32 -17.06 -0.50 36.97
C LYS A 32 -17.49 -1.95 36.77
N ILE A 33 -16.58 -2.84 36.40
CA ILE A 33 -16.86 -4.28 36.34
C ILE A 33 -15.85 -4.99 37.24
N GLN A 34 -16.40 -5.74 38.17
CA GLN A 34 -15.73 -6.56 39.17
C GLN A 34 -16.48 -7.89 39.12
N VAL A 35 -15.81 -9.00 38.76
CA VAL A 35 -16.34 -10.36 38.92
C VAL A 35 -15.16 -11.30 39.19
N GLU A 36 -15.35 -12.12 40.21
CA GLU A 36 -14.44 -13.03 40.91
C GLU A 36 -13.61 -14.00 40.07
N ALA A 37 -12.46 -14.34 40.68
CA ALA A 37 -11.60 -15.47 40.38
C ALA A 37 -12.01 -16.71 41.19
N GLU A 38 -11.94 -17.88 40.56
CA GLU A 38 -11.80 -19.27 41.07
C GLU A 38 -11.56 -20.09 39.77
N ASP A 39 -10.69 -21.10 39.64
CA ASP A 39 -9.84 -21.91 40.50
C ASP A 39 -9.14 -22.96 39.59
N ASN A 40 -7.80 -23.12 39.66
CA ASN A 40 -7.10 -24.42 39.72
C ASN A 40 -5.57 -24.28 39.59
N GLU A 41 -4.87 -24.80 40.61
CA GLU A 41 -3.45 -25.19 40.63
C GLU A 41 -3.26 -26.46 39.75
N GLU A 42 -2.10 -26.87 39.22
CA GLU A 42 -0.74 -26.91 39.75
C GLU A 42 0.32 -26.90 38.61
N GLY A 43 1.43 -26.17 38.84
CA GLY A 43 2.85 -26.50 38.55
C GLY A 43 3.30 -26.83 37.12
N THR A 44 4.43 -26.38 36.56
CA THR A 44 5.68 -25.70 36.97
C THR A 44 6.29 -25.24 35.61
N ALA A 45 7.11 -24.20 35.40
CA ALA A 45 8.27 -23.71 36.11
C ALA A 45 8.65 -22.30 35.58
N GLN A 46 9.31 -21.57 36.47
CA GLN A 46 9.99 -20.26 36.39
C GLN A 46 10.48 -19.76 35.03
N ILE A 47 10.16 -18.48 34.70
CA ILE A 47 11.11 -17.52 34.10
C ILE A 47 10.89 -16.15 34.76
N GLU A 48 12.02 -15.52 35.09
CA GLU A 48 12.24 -14.35 35.94
C GLU A 48 11.52 -13.07 35.52
N GLU A 49 11.19 -12.32 36.56
CA GLU A 49 10.83 -10.92 36.63
C GLU A 49 11.99 -10.04 36.12
N VAL A 50 11.79 -9.28 35.04
CA VAL A 50 12.58 -8.07 34.76
C VAL A 50 11.65 -6.95 34.30
N SER A 51 11.32 -6.12 35.29
CA SER A 51 11.01 -4.69 35.28
C SER A 51 10.24 -4.09 34.09
N GLU A 52 9.06 -3.58 34.45
CA GLU A 52 8.35 -2.48 33.82
C GLU A 52 9.28 -1.27 33.54
N GLU A 53 8.89 -0.49 32.53
CA GLU A 53 9.44 0.81 32.08
C GLU A 53 10.38 0.79 30.86
N GLU A 54 9.82 0.58 29.66
CA GLU A 54 10.01 1.59 28.60
C GLU A 54 8.80 1.64 27.66
N SER A 55 8.08 2.73 27.80
CA SER A 55 6.92 3.17 27.04
C SER A 55 7.23 3.43 25.56
N ALA A 56 6.27 3.10 24.70
CA ALA A 56 5.55 4.07 23.86
C ALA A 56 5.26 3.52 22.46
N GLN A 57 3.96 3.28 22.23
CA GLN A 57 3.31 3.11 20.92
C GLN A 57 3.76 1.87 20.15
N ALA A 58 3.10 0.75 20.45
CA ALA A 58 2.71 -0.18 19.40
C ALA A 58 2.02 0.66 18.31
N GLU A 59 2.77 0.95 17.24
CA GLU A 59 2.21 1.43 16.00
C GLU A 59 1.07 0.47 15.65
N GLU A 60 -0.14 1.00 15.58
CA GLU A 60 -1.17 0.36 14.77
C GLU A 60 -0.58 0.32 13.36
N LYS A 61 0.09 -0.79 13.03
CA LYS A 61 0.63 -1.05 11.70
C LYS A 61 -0.57 -0.94 10.79
N ILE A 62 -0.73 0.21 10.13
CA ILE A 62 -1.65 0.32 9.01
C ILE A 62 -1.06 -0.63 7.98
N ILE A 63 -1.61 -1.83 7.93
CA ILE A 63 -1.27 -2.82 6.92
C ILE A 63 -1.85 -2.24 5.64
N SER A 64 -0.99 -1.59 4.85
CA SER A 64 -1.34 -1.28 3.47
C SER A 64 -1.61 -2.61 2.75
N GLU A 65 -2.58 -2.61 1.85
CA GLU A 65 -2.91 -3.81 1.08
C GLU A 65 -2.37 -3.68 -0.35
N VAL A 66 -2.04 -4.81 -0.96
CA VAL A 66 -1.74 -4.85 -2.40
C VAL A 66 -3.05 -4.79 -3.16
N ASN A 67 -3.20 -3.79 -4.02
CA ASN A 67 -4.36 -3.64 -4.88
C ASN A 67 -4.09 -4.29 -6.24
N ASP A 68 -5.03 -5.07 -6.73
CA ASP A 68 -4.98 -5.57 -8.11
C ASP A 68 -5.39 -4.46 -9.09
N ILE A 69 -4.66 -4.32 -10.19
CA ILE A 69 -5.01 -3.37 -11.27
C ILE A 69 -4.91 -4.06 -12.64
N SER A 70 -5.86 -3.80 -13.52
CA SER A 70 -5.84 -4.38 -14.87
C SER A 70 -4.83 -3.68 -15.78
N VAL A 71 -4.34 -4.39 -16.81
CA VAL A 71 -3.45 -3.81 -17.83
C VAL A 71 -4.12 -2.65 -18.58
N GLU A 72 -5.43 -2.71 -18.79
CA GLU A 72 -6.22 -1.62 -19.38
C GLU A 72 -6.21 -0.36 -18.51
N GLU A 73 -6.42 -0.51 -17.20
CA GLU A 73 -6.39 0.62 -16.26
C GLU A 73 -5.00 1.24 -16.20
N VAL A 74 -3.95 0.42 -16.13
CA VAL A 74 -2.57 0.92 -16.18
C VAL A 74 -2.32 1.69 -17.48
N TYR A 75 -2.78 1.18 -18.63
CA TYR A 75 -2.63 1.90 -19.90
C TYR A 75 -3.34 3.26 -19.89
N GLN A 76 -4.52 3.37 -19.27
CA GLN A 76 -5.21 4.66 -19.10
C GLN A 76 -4.45 5.60 -18.16
N ILE A 77 -3.91 5.09 -17.05
CA ILE A 77 -3.11 5.87 -16.10
C ILE A 77 -1.89 6.46 -16.81
N ILE A 78 -1.15 5.64 -17.57
CA ILE A 78 0.00 6.10 -18.37
C ILE A 78 -0.43 7.18 -19.37
N SER A 79 -1.49 6.93 -20.12
CA SER A 79 -2.00 7.86 -21.14
C SER A 79 -2.47 9.20 -20.55
N SER A 80 -2.85 9.22 -19.27
CA SER A 80 -3.36 10.41 -18.58
C SER A 80 -2.27 11.29 -17.95
N ASN A 81 -0.99 10.91 -18.02
CA ASN A 81 0.15 11.61 -17.41
C ASN A 81 -0.05 11.88 -15.90
N GLN A 82 -0.65 10.92 -15.19
CA GLN A 82 -0.70 10.96 -13.72
C GLN A 82 0.70 10.74 -13.14
N ASP A 83 0.93 11.17 -11.89
CA ASP A 83 2.20 10.92 -11.20
C ASP A 83 2.16 9.51 -10.58
N TYR A 84 3.01 8.61 -11.07
CA TYR A 84 3.11 7.23 -10.64
C TYR A 84 4.51 6.69 -10.90
N ILE A 85 4.81 5.52 -10.36
CA ILE A 85 6.00 4.72 -10.68
C ILE A 85 5.55 3.40 -11.25
N ILE A 86 6.11 3.03 -12.41
CA ILE A 86 6.01 1.68 -12.93
C ILE A 86 7.31 0.95 -12.60
N LEU A 87 7.20 -0.18 -11.92
CA LEU A 87 8.32 -0.98 -11.44
C LEU A 87 8.34 -2.33 -12.14
N ASP A 88 9.36 -2.54 -12.97
CA ASP A 88 9.65 -3.84 -13.57
C ASP A 88 10.56 -4.64 -12.63
N VAL A 89 10.05 -5.77 -12.13
CA VAL A 89 10.77 -6.63 -11.18
C VAL A 89 11.39 -7.88 -11.81
N ARG A 90 11.49 -7.90 -13.14
CA ARG A 90 12.14 -8.96 -13.93
C ARG A 90 13.67 -8.85 -13.90
N THR A 91 14.34 -9.74 -14.63
CA THR A 91 15.79 -9.65 -14.82
C THR A 91 16.15 -8.51 -15.77
N PRO A 92 17.40 -8.01 -15.72
CA PRO A 92 17.86 -7.00 -16.68
C PRO A 92 17.79 -7.42 -18.14
N ASP A 93 17.93 -8.71 -18.44
CA ASP A 93 17.85 -9.20 -19.82
C ASP A 93 16.41 -9.21 -20.33
N GLU A 94 15.45 -9.65 -19.51
CA GLU A 94 14.01 -9.54 -19.82
C GLU A 94 13.56 -8.09 -20.02
N PHE A 95 14.15 -7.15 -19.27
CA PHE A 95 13.87 -5.71 -19.42
C PHE A 95 14.39 -5.15 -20.75
N LYS A 96 15.60 -5.55 -21.17
CA LYS A 96 16.20 -5.13 -22.45
C LYS A 96 15.41 -5.65 -23.65
N GLU A 97 14.92 -6.89 -23.57
CA GLU A 97 14.08 -7.50 -24.61
C GLU A 97 12.77 -6.73 -24.86
N GLY A 98 12.32 -5.92 -23.90
CA GLY A 98 11.12 -5.10 -24.03
C GLY A 98 10.50 -4.80 -22.66
N HIS A 99 10.19 -3.53 -22.40
CA HIS A 99 9.58 -3.08 -21.15
C HIS A 99 8.56 -1.96 -21.37
N ILE A 100 7.74 -1.67 -20.36
CA ILE A 100 6.79 -0.56 -20.43
C ILE A 100 7.57 0.77 -20.38
N GLU A 101 7.17 1.75 -21.20
CA GLU A 101 7.83 3.06 -21.23
C GLU A 101 7.84 3.72 -19.84
N GLY A 102 9.00 4.25 -19.45
CA GLY A 102 9.19 4.89 -18.14
C GLY A 102 9.32 3.93 -16.97
N ALA A 103 9.30 2.61 -17.20
CA ALA A 103 9.50 1.63 -16.15
C ALA A 103 10.91 1.73 -15.51
N ILE A 104 10.95 1.65 -14.18
CA ILE A 104 12.17 1.51 -13.41
C ILE A 104 12.44 0.02 -13.23
N LEU A 105 13.64 -0.44 -13.54
CA LEU A 105 14.07 -1.82 -13.33
C LEU A 105 14.65 -2.00 -11.92
N ILE A 106 13.99 -2.79 -11.09
CA ILE A 106 14.55 -3.31 -9.83
C ILE A 106 14.18 -4.79 -9.72
N PRO A 107 15.10 -5.72 -10.03
CA PRO A 107 14.82 -7.15 -9.94
C PRO A 107 14.30 -7.53 -8.55
N VAL A 108 13.30 -8.41 -8.47
CA VAL A 108 12.65 -8.78 -7.20
C VAL A 108 13.64 -9.26 -6.13
N LEU A 109 14.74 -9.91 -6.54
CA LEU A 109 15.80 -10.41 -5.64
C LEU A 109 16.68 -9.30 -5.05
N GLU A 110 16.69 -8.12 -5.68
CA GLU A 110 17.46 -6.96 -5.23
C GLU A 110 16.58 -5.92 -4.54
N LEU A 111 15.25 -6.07 -4.61
CA LEU A 111 14.27 -5.08 -4.18
C LEU A 111 14.45 -4.67 -2.72
N ASP A 112 14.61 -5.63 -1.80
CA ASP A 112 14.81 -5.37 -0.36
C ASP A 112 15.98 -4.42 -0.09
N ASN A 113 17.06 -4.54 -0.87
CA ASN A 113 18.26 -3.73 -0.71
C ASN A 113 18.15 -2.36 -1.37
N LYS A 114 17.15 -2.16 -2.25
CA LYS A 114 16.97 -0.97 -3.08
C LYS A 114 15.71 -0.18 -2.75
N LEU A 115 15.01 -0.53 -1.67
CA LEU A 115 13.80 0.18 -1.22
C LEU A 115 14.00 1.69 -1.03
N GLY A 116 15.22 2.11 -0.64
CA GLY A 116 15.57 3.53 -0.48
C GLY A 116 15.64 4.33 -1.78
N GLU A 117 15.66 3.67 -2.95
CA GLU A 117 15.62 4.32 -4.26
C GLU A 117 14.19 4.70 -4.68
N LEU A 118 13.18 4.15 -4.01
CA LEU A 118 11.76 4.35 -4.33
C LEU A 118 11.11 5.38 -3.38
N PRO A 119 10.42 6.40 -3.93
CA PRO A 119 9.66 7.33 -3.10
C PRO A 119 8.41 6.65 -2.53
N LYS A 120 8.16 6.83 -1.23
CA LYS A 120 7.03 6.22 -0.51
C LYS A 120 5.71 6.97 -0.67
N ASP A 121 5.75 8.22 -1.14
CA ASP A 121 4.61 9.11 -1.29
C ASP A 121 3.91 9.00 -2.67
N LYS A 122 4.44 8.15 -3.56
CA LYS A 122 3.89 7.95 -4.91
C LYS A 122 3.23 6.58 -5.07
N PRO A 123 2.17 6.46 -5.89
CA PRO A 123 1.66 5.17 -6.34
C PRO A 123 2.74 4.36 -7.06
N ILE A 124 2.91 3.10 -6.69
CA ILE A 124 3.81 2.16 -7.36
C ILE A 124 2.98 1.04 -7.97
N ILE A 125 3.13 0.87 -9.28
CA ILE A 125 2.54 -0.19 -10.08
C ILE A 125 3.65 -1.20 -10.39
N THR A 126 3.57 -2.39 -9.81
CA THR A 126 4.54 -3.46 -10.07
C THR A 126 4.05 -4.35 -11.21
N TYR A 127 4.99 -4.83 -12.02
CA TYR A 127 4.71 -5.89 -12.99
C TYR A 127 5.91 -6.80 -13.18
N CYS A 128 5.66 -7.99 -13.69
CA CYS A 128 6.72 -8.92 -14.09
C CYS A 128 6.36 -9.64 -15.38
N ARG A 129 6.87 -10.86 -15.61
CA ARG A 129 6.54 -11.63 -16.82
C ARG A 129 5.10 -12.12 -16.83
N SER A 130 4.67 -12.78 -15.75
CA SER A 130 3.37 -13.49 -15.69
C SER A 130 2.60 -13.28 -14.36
N GLY A 131 3.01 -12.32 -13.53
CA GLY A 131 2.32 -11.92 -12.29
C GLY A 131 2.88 -12.44 -10.96
N ILE A 132 3.57 -13.59 -10.92
CA ILE A 132 4.02 -14.17 -9.63
C ILE A 132 5.07 -13.28 -8.92
N ARG A 133 6.07 -12.79 -9.65
CA ARG A 133 7.15 -11.97 -9.07
C ARG A 133 6.66 -10.57 -8.68
N SER A 134 5.70 -10.01 -9.41
CA SER A 134 5.14 -8.68 -9.11
C SER A 134 4.27 -8.69 -7.87
N ARG A 135 3.49 -9.76 -7.63
CA ARG A 135 2.78 -9.96 -6.35
C ARG A 135 3.75 -10.01 -5.17
N ASN A 136 4.84 -10.77 -5.30
CA ASN A 136 5.86 -10.84 -4.25
C ASN A 136 6.52 -9.47 -4.00
N ALA A 137 6.87 -8.75 -5.06
CA ALA A 137 7.42 -7.40 -4.94
C ALA A 137 6.43 -6.42 -4.30
N ALA A 138 5.15 -6.50 -4.65
CA ALA A 138 4.09 -5.68 -4.07
C ALA A 138 3.97 -5.94 -2.55
N ASN A 139 4.01 -7.21 -2.13
CA ASN A 139 4.02 -7.56 -0.71
C ASN A 139 5.25 -7.02 0.02
N ILE A 140 6.45 -7.14 -0.57
CA ILE A 140 7.69 -6.57 -0.01
C ILE A 140 7.54 -5.06 0.19
N LEU A 141 6.99 -4.34 -0.80
CA LEU A 141 6.77 -2.89 -0.68
C LEU A 141 5.79 -2.56 0.44
N VAL A 142 4.66 -3.26 0.51
CA VAL A 142 3.67 -3.11 1.58
C VAL A 142 4.30 -3.35 2.96
N GLU A 143 5.05 -4.43 3.13
CA GLU A 143 5.71 -4.79 4.38
C GLU A 143 6.73 -3.74 4.83
N ASN A 144 7.29 -2.99 3.89
CA ASN A 144 8.26 -1.92 4.13
C ASN A 144 7.62 -0.51 4.18
N GLY A 145 6.30 -0.44 4.37
CA GLY A 145 5.57 0.80 4.67
C GLY A 145 5.24 1.66 3.45
N PHE A 146 5.24 1.08 2.25
CA PHE A 146 4.64 1.73 1.09
C PHE A 146 3.13 1.54 1.13
N THR A 147 2.39 2.61 0.86
CA THR A 147 0.93 2.65 1.12
C THR A 147 0.07 2.59 -0.12
N GLN A 148 0.61 2.94 -1.30
CA GLN A 148 -0.12 2.99 -2.56
C GLN A 148 0.49 1.99 -3.55
N ILE A 149 0.24 0.71 -3.32
CA ILE A 149 0.81 -0.39 -4.10
C ILE A 149 -0.26 -1.05 -4.97
N TYR A 150 0.07 -1.22 -6.26
CA TYR A 150 -0.77 -1.86 -7.25
C TYR A 150 0.02 -2.97 -7.98
N ASP A 151 -0.54 -4.17 -8.09
CA ASP A 151 0.02 -5.28 -8.88
C ASP A 151 -0.73 -5.36 -10.21
N MET A 152 -0.02 -5.07 -11.31
CA MET A 152 -0.56 -5.21 -12.68
C MET A 152 -0.47 -6.66 -13.19
N GLY A 153 0.31 -7.51 -12.52
CA GLY A 153 0.55 -8.87 -12.98
C GLY A 153 1.64 -8.97 -14.05
N GLY A 154 1.28 -9.52 -15.21
CA GLY A 154 2.23 -9.90 -16.27
C GLY A 154 2.28 -8.94 -17.47
N ILE A 155 3.49 -8.63 -17.95
CA ILE A 155 3.68 -7.92 -19.22
C ILE A 155 3.19 -8.73 -20.43
N LEU A 156 3.01 -10.06 -20.30
CA LEU A 156 2.42 -10.85 -21.37
C LEU A 156 0.99 -10.40 -21.70
N ASP A 157 0.19 -10.06 -20.69
CA ASP A 157 -1.18 -9.56 -20.89
C ASP A 157 -1.16 -8.15 -21.51
N TRP A 158 -0.18 -7.33 -21.14
CA TRP A 158 0.07 -6.02 -21.75
C TRP A 158 0.35 -6.14 -23.26
N ILE A 159 1.20 -7.10 -23.63
CA ILE A 159 1.55 -7.37 -25.02
C ILE A 159 0.37 -7.99 -25.79
N ASP A 160 -0.40 -8.90 -25.18
CA ASP A 160 -1.59 -9.50 -25.80
C ASP A 160 -2.64 -8.44 -26.16
N LYS A 161 -2.76 -7.38 -25.35
CA LYS A 161 -3.61 -6.20 -25.63
C LYS A 161 -3.07 -5.28 -26.72
N GLY A 162 -1.85 -5.51 -27.19
CA GLY A 162 -1.18 -4.70 -28.21
C GLY A 162 -0.70 -3.33 -27.70
N TYR A 163 -0.46 -3.20 -26.39
CA TYR A 163 0.09 -1.97 -25.82
C TYR A 163 1.59 -1.83 -26.10
N PRO A 164 2.11 -0.59 -26.20
CA PRO A 164 3.49 -0.36 -26.61
C PRO A 164 4.49 -0.87 -25.57
N VAL A 165 5.60 -1.40 -26.06
CA VAL A 165 6.80 -1.74 -25.28
C VAL A 165 8.00 -1.04 -25.92
N ILE A 166 8.97 -0.70 -25.10
CA ILE A 166 10.22 -0.10 -25.52
C ILE A 166 11.31 -1.16 -25.45
N GLU A 167 12.04 -1.30 -26.55
CA GLU A 167 13.24 -2.12 -26.64
C GLU A 167 14.43 -1.16 -26.54
N LYS A 168 15.35 -1.41 -25.61
CA LYS A 168 16.57 -0.59 -25.52
C LYS A 168 17.64 -1.25 -26.39
N GLU A 169 18.01 -0.57 -27.48
CA GLU A 169 19.18 -0.91 -28.31
C GLU A 169 20.50 -0.87 -27.53
#